data_AF-A0A849U7Z5-F1
#
_entry.id   AF-A0A849U7Z5-F1
#
_cell.length_a   1.000
_cell.length_b   1.000
_cell.length_c   1.000
_cell.angle_alpha   90.00
_cell.angle_beta   90.00
_cell.angle_gamma   90.00
#
_symmetry.space_group_name_H-M   'P 1'
#
loop_
_entity.id
_entity.type
_entity.pdbx_description
1 polymer ?
#
loop_
_entity_poly.entity_id
_entity_poly.type
_entity_poly.pdbx_seq_one_letter_code
_entity_poly.pdbx_strand_id
1 'polypeptide(L)'
;MFDLQTLDDLSSLAESVDLECKLAQGQDGKGEIPKDFWSTYSAMANMHCGVVLLGVREKAGVFSVAGIANVEKVRTDLFNTLNNPGKVSVNLISDT
;
A
#
# COMPACT_ATOMS: atom_id res chain seq x y z
N MET A 1 -5.68 -10.68 11.30
CA MET A 1 -4.33 -10.30 10.82
C MET A 1 -4.03 -11.21 9.65
N PHE A 2 -3.78 -10.68 8.45
CA PHE A 2 -3.42 -11.50 7.30
C PHE A 2 -2.02 -12.04 7.52
N ASP A 3 -1.88 -13.36 7.68
CA ASP A 3 -0.58 -14.03 7.82
C ASP A 3 -0.13 -14.47 6.42
N LEU A 4 0.60 -13.59 5.74
CA LEU A 4 1.14 -13.84 4.41
C LEU A 4 2.57 -14.35 4.56
N GLN A 5 2.76 -15.67 4.44
CA GLN A 5 4.08 -16.29 4.60
C GLN A 5 4.73 -16.62 3.26
N THR A 6 3.92 -16.79 2.21
CA THR A 6 4.36 -17.23 0.88
C THR A 6 3.68 -16.45 -0.24
N LEU A 7 4.27 -16.47 -1.43
CA LEU A 7 3.67 -15.83 -2.61
C LEU A 7 2.36 -16.50 -3.04
N ASP A 8 2.21 -17.80 -2.77
CA ASP A 8 0.96 -18.54 -3.02
C ASP A 8 -0.20 -18.05 -2.14
N ASP A 9 0.07 -17.41 -1.01
CA ASP A 9 -0.98 -16.83 -0.16
C ASP A 9 -1.68 -15.64 -0.84
N LEU A 10 -1.01 -14.95 -1.78
CA LEU A 10 -1.65 -13.90 -2.59
C LEU A 10 -2.75 -14.45 -3.51
N SER A 11 -2.71 -15.73 -3.87
CA SER A 11 -3.75 -16.38 -4.68
C SER A 11 -5.09 -16.46 -3.95
N SER A 12 -5.05 -16.43 -2.62
CA SER A 12 -6.22 -16.54 -1.75
C SER A 12 -6.75 -15.17 -1.31
N LEU A 13 -6.02 -14.09 -1.63
CA LEU A 13 -6.48 -12.73 -1.40
C LEU A 13 -7.51 -12.34 -2.45
N ALA A 14 -8.46 -11.52 -2.05
CA ALA A 14 -9.41 -10.84 -2.93
C ALA A 14 -9.56 -9.41 -2.42
N GLU A 15 -9.63 -8.44 -3.33
CA GLU A 15 -9.90 -7.04 -2.96
C GLU A 15 -11.18 -7.01 -2.14
N SER A 16 -11.06 -6.44 -0.94
CA SER A 16 -12.11 -6.43 0.08
C SER A 16 -12.11 -5.06 0.71
N VAL A 17 -13.16 -4.74 1.48
CA VAL A 17 -13.26 -3.45 2.18
C VAL A 17 -12.04 -3.15 3.08
N ASP A 18 -11.34 -4.20 3.51
CA ASP A 18 -10.18 -4.12 4.38
C ASP A 18 -8.85 -4.47 3.68
N LEU A 19 -8.83 -4.71 2.37
CA LEU A 19 -7.62 -5.05 1.63
C LEU A 19 -7.59 -4.37 0.26
N GLU A 20 -6.60 -3.52 0.05
CA GLU A 20 -6.36 -2.82 -1.20
C GLU A 20 -4.99 -3.20 -1.76
N CYS A 21 -4.89 -3.44 -3.08
CA CYS A 21 -3.61 -3.66 -3.76
C CYS A 21 -3.28 -2.49 -4.69
N LYS A 22 -2.05 -1.95 -4.59
CA LYS A 22 -1.62 -0.85 -5.45
C LYS A 22 -0.23 -1.09 -6.05
N LEU A 23 -0.11 -0.73 -7.32
CA LEU A 23 1.18 -0.69 -8.02
C LEU A 23 2.01 0.48 -7.50
N ALA A 24 3.13 0.19 -6.81
CA ALA A 24 4.02 1.21 -6.29
C ALA A 24 5.32 1.35 -7.11
N GLN A 25 5.30 0.98 -8.39
CA GLN A 25 6.48 1.08 -9.28
C GLN A 25 6.79 2.53 -9.68
N GLY A 26 5.79 3.41 -9.69
CA GLY A 26 5.92 4.77 -10.22
C GLY A 26 6.12 4.82 -11.73
N GLN A 27 5.99 6.00 -12.32
CA GLN A 27 6.17 6.18 -13.77
C GLN A 27 7.60 5.82 -14.23
N ASP A 28 8.59 6.06 -13.38
CA ASP A 28 9.99 5.74 -13.64
C ASP A 28 10.39 4.29 -13.31
N GLY A 29 9.46 3.45 -12.81
CA GLY A 29 9.74 2.08 -12.38
C GLY A 29 10.65 1.95 -11.16
N LYS A 30 11.04 3.08 -10.54
CA LYS A 30 11.98 3.15 -9.43
C LYS A 30 11.34 3.06 -8.04
N GLY A 31 10.01 3.05 -7.96
CA GLY A 31 9.30 3.10 -6.70
C GLY A 31 8.71 4.48 -6.41
N GLU A 32 7.38 4.54 -6.32
CA GLU A 32 6.62 5.74 -5.97
C GLU A 32 5.33 5.38 -5.24
N ILE A 33 4.93 6.20 -4.28
CA ILE A 33 3.61 6.11 -3.65
C ILE A 33 2.55 6.55 -4.66
N PRO A 34 1.58 5.69 -5.01
CA PRO A 34 0.51 6.06 -5.93
C PRO A 34 -0.27 7.27 -5.40
N LYS A 35 -0.66 8.20 -6.27
CA LYS A 35 -1.41 9.39 -5.85
C LYS A 35 -2.71 9.05 -5.14
N ASP A 36 -3.36 7.96 -5.55
CA ASP A 36 -4.63 7.52 -4.98
C ASP A 36 -4.47 6.77 -3.63
N PHE A 37 -3.24 6.42 -3.24
CA PHE A 37 -2.93 5.85 -1.93
C PHE A 37 -3.51 6.69 -0.78
N TRP A 38 -3.41 8.01 -0.87
CA TRP A 38 -3.86 8.92 0.20
C TRP A 38 -5.38 8.92 0.37
N SER A 39 -6.13 8.74 -0.73
CA SER A 39 -7.58 8.61 -0.68
C SER A 39 -7.98 7.29 -0.01
N THR A 40 -7.33 6.17 -0.37
CA THR A 40 -7.54 4.88 0.29
C THR A 40 -7.15 4.93 1.77
N TYR A 41 -5.97 5.47 2.09
CA TYR A 41 -5.49 5.64 3.46
C TYR A 41 -6.51 6.41 4.31
N SER A 42 -7.03 7.54 3.79
CA SER A 42 -8.03 8.33 4.50
C SER A 42 -9.34 7.57 4.72
N ALA A 43 -9.82 6.83 3.70
CA ALA A 43 -11.02 6.00 3.83
C ALA A 43 -10.85 4.91 4.91
N MET A 44 -9.74 4.18 4.86
CA MET A 44 -9.38 3.13 5.82
C MET A 44 -9.17 3.66 7.23
N ALA A 45 -8.47 4.79 7.38
CA ALA A 45 -8.25 5.48 8.64
C ALA A 45 -9.57 5.83 9.35
N ASN A 46 -10.56 6.32 8.60
CA ASN A 46 -11.88 6.68 9.11
C ASN A 46 -12.74 5.46 9.47
N MET A 47 -12.48 4.30 8.86
CA MET A 47 -13.14 3.04 9.18
C MET A 47 -12.39 2.21 10.22
N HIS A 48 -11.24 2.70 10.71
CA HIS A 48 -10.36 1.99 11.63
C HIS A 48 -10.02 0.55 11.19
N CYS A 49 -9.90 0.34 9.88
CA CYS A 49 -9.60 -0.96 9.31
C CYS A 49 -8.82 -0.80 8.01
N GLY A 50 -8.14 -1.87 7.59
CA GLY A 50 -7.56 -1.97 6.26
C GLY A 50 -6.09 -2.32 6.23
N VAL A 51 -5.69 -2.94 5.12
CA VAL A 51 -4.31 -3.21 4.75
C VAL A 51 -4.13 -2.77 3.30
N VAL A 52 -3.05 -2.04 3.02
CA VAL A 52 -2.69 -1.66 1.65
C VAL A 52 -1.40 -2.36 1.25
N LEU A 53 -1.46 -3.21 0.23
CA LEU A 53 -0.31 -3.88 -0.34
C LEU A 53 0.30 -3.04 -1.47
N LEU A 54 1.50 -2.51 -1.24
CA LEU A 54 2.27 -1.76 -2.24
C LEU A 54 3.17 -2.68 -3.06
N GLY A 55 3.18 -2.51 -4.38
CA GLY A 55 3.98 -3.33 -5.29
C GLY A 55 3.29 -4.61 -5.73
N VAL A 56 1.98 -4.72 -5.50
CA VAL A 56 1.13 -5.80 -5.98
C VAL A 56 0.20 -5.24 -7.05
N ARG A 57 0.01 -6.00 -8.12
CA ARG A 57 -1.05 -5.72 -9.11
C ARG A 57 -2.13 -6.78 -8.98
N GLU A 58 -3.37 -6.36 -9.11
CA GLU A 58 -4.45 -7.27 -9.45
C GLU A 58 -4.67 -7.25 -10.97
N LYS A 59 -4.88 -8.43 -11.56
CA LYS A 59 -5.40 -8.54 -12.92
C LYS A 59 -6.46 -9.64 -12.94
N ALA A 60 -7.72 -9.25 -13.14
CA ALA A 60 -8.86 -10.15 -13.25
C ALA A 60 -9.00 -11.11 -12.04
N GLY A 61 -8.92 -10.58 -10.81
CA GLY A 61 -9.00 -11.37 -9.58
C GLY A 61 -7.73 -12.17 -9.23
N VAL A 62 -6.66 -12.04 -10.01
CA VAL A 62 -5.37 -12.67 -9.73
C VAL A 62 -4.38 -11.61 -9.28
N PHE A 63 -3.86 -11.78 -8.07
CA PHE A 63 -2.80 -10.94 -7.52
C PHE A 63 -1.44 -11.40 -8.03
N SER A 64 -0.59 -10.45 -8.39
CA SER A 64 0.79 -10.73 -8.80
C SER A 64 1.72 -9.68 -8.24
N VAL A 65 2.85 -10.12 -7.70
CA VAL A 65 3.87 -9.22 -7.18
C VAL A 65 4.59 -8.56 -8.35
N ALA A 66 4.42 -7.24 -8.45
CA ALA A 66 5.15 -6.40 -9.39
C ALA A 66 6.51 -5.97 -8.83
N GLY A 67 6.66 -5.98 -7.51
CA GLY A 67 7.85 -5.56 -6.79
C GLY A 67 8.04 -4.04 -6.80
N ILE A 68 8.96 -3.57 -5.96
CA ILE A 68 9.35 -2.16 -5.86
C ILE A 68 10.88 -2.12 -5.94
N ALA A 69 11.43 -1.44 -6.95
CA ALA A 69 12.87 -1.39 -7.17
C ALA A 69 13.62 -0.69 -6.03
N ASN A 70 13.08 0.42 -5.51
CA ASN A 70 13.65 1.16 -4.40
C ASN A 70 12.63 1.28 -3.25
N VAL A 71 12.53 0.22 -2.45
CA VAL A 71 11.64 0.16 -1.28
C VAL A 71 11.96 1.28 -0.29
N GLU A 72 13.25 1.56 -0.06
CA GLU A 72 13.70 2.59 0.89
C GLU A 72 13.24 3.98 0.48
N LYS A 73 13.27 4.31 -0.82
CA LYS A 73 12.70 5.55 -1.34
C LYS A 73 11.20 5.63 -1.06
N VAL A 74 10.44 4.58 -1.41
CA VAL A 74 8.98 4.56 -1.22
C VAL A 74 8.62 4.69 0.26
N ARG A 75 9.34 4.00 1.14
CA ARG A 75 9.19 4.09 2.59
C ARG A 75 9.49 5.50 3.10
N THR A 76 10.59 6.08 2.67
CA THR A 76 10.96 7.46 3.03
C THR A 76 9.89 8.45 2.58
N ASP A 77 9.42 8.36 1.33
CA ASP A 77 8.39 9.23 0.77
C ASP A 77 7.04 9.08 1.50
N LEU A 78 6.69 7.84 1.88
CA LEU A 78 5.51 7.53 2.70
C LEU A 78 5.58 8.23 4.05
N PHE A 79 6.64 7.99 4.83
CA PHE A 79 6.78 8.56 6.17
C PHE A 79 6.96 10.08 6.14
N ASN A 80 7.61 10.63 5.12
CA ASN A 80 7.69 12.09 4.93
C ASN A 80 6.29 12.71 4.78
N THR A 81 5.39 12.05 4.05
CA THR A 81 4.04 12.57 3.81
C THR A 81 3.11 12.29 4.99
N LEU A 82 3.22 11.13 5.65
CA LEU A 82 2.48 10.80 6.87
C LEU A 82 2.78 11.76 8.02
N ASN A 83 4.04 12.20 8.14
CA ASN A 83 4.46 13.16 9.16
C ASN A 83 4.21 14.62 8.75
N ASN A 84 3.60 14.88 7.59
CA ASN A 84 3.27 16.23 7.14
C ASN A 84 1.82 16.59 7.53
N PRO A 85 1.59 17.44 8.54
CA PRO A 85 0.25 17.81 8.99
C PRO A 85 -0.57 18.58 7.94
N GLY A 86 0.09 19.16 6.92
CA GLY A 86 -0.58 19.80 5.79
C GLY A 86 -1.10 18.82 4.74
N LYS A 87 -0.76 17.53 4.85
CA LYS A 87 -1.19 16.46 3.94
C LYS A 87 -1.98 15.37 4.65
N VAL A 88 -1.56 15.01 5.86
CA VAL A 88 -2.16 13.95 6.68
C VAL A 88 -2.42 14.50 8.07
N SER A 89 -3.67 14.46 8.53
CA SER A 89 -4.05 15.02 9.83
C SER A 89 -3.48 14.24 11.01
N VAL A 90 -3.41 12.91 10.88
CA VAL A 90 -2.88 12.00 11.90
C VAL A 90 -2.13 10.86 11.21
N ASN A 91 -0.91 10.60 11.66
CA ASN A 91 -0.17 9.42 11.25
C ASN A 91 -0.66 8.20 12.06
N LEU A 92 -1.22 7.21 11.37
CA LEU A 92 -1.71 5.95 11.95
C LEU A 92 -0.77 4.77 11.66
N ILE A 93 0.27 4.97 10.85
CA ILE A 93 1.20 3.92 10.45
C ILE A 93 2.47 4.05 11.28
N SER A 94 2.84 2.96 11.94
CA SER A 94 4.08 2.86 12.71
C SER A 94 5.05 1.90 12.03
N ASP A 95 6.32 2.27 12.03
CA ASP A 95 7.43 1.42 11.60
C ASP A 95 7.92 0.64 12.82
N THR A 96 7.38 -0.56 13.03
CA THR A 96 7.72 -1.44 14.16
C THR A 96 7.96 -2.85 13.67
#